data_AF-A0A7Z7HYI8-F1
#
_entry.id   AF-A0A7Z7HYI8-F1
#
_cell.length_a   1.000
_cell.length_b   1.000
_cell.length_c   1.000
_cell.angle_alpha   90.00
_cell.angle_beta   90.00
_cell.angle_gamma   90.00
#
_symmetry.space_group_name_H-M   'P 1'
#
loop_
_entity.id
_entity.type
_entity.pdbx_description
1 polymer ?
#
loop_
_entity_poly.entity_id
_entity_poly.type
_entity_poly.pdbx_seq_one_letter_code
_entity_poly.pdbx_strand_id
1 'polypeptide(L)'
;MKDLLGDDVQQNDEVEAYLAEMDADTLSARARNLSYVMSIAPDAGFAMPHESFLVFTEARDAFVSGLYVATLMLAQAFIEHRLQILMDELGEHSVAKKGISAILKRLLVLRPQHAFILNRVDQMRAFRNPFTHLKPFDHPYTIGQLSLAKRVDPREILFRNARESLSIMYTVAVIEWHR
;
A
#
# COMPACT_ATOMS: atom_id res chain seq x y z
N MET A 1 25.03 17.30 17.00
CA MET A 1 24.84 15.98 16.35
C MET A 1 25.55 16.07 15.01
N LYS A 2 26.21 15.02 14.52
CA LYS A 2 26.82 15.04 13.17
C LYS A 2 25.89 14.40 12.16
N ASP A 3 25.86 14.91 10.93
CA ASP A 3 25.14 14.25 9.84
C ASP A 3 25.94 13.08 9.24
N LEU A 4 25.40 12.47 8.17
CA LEU A 4 26.07 11.36 7.47
C LEU A 4 27.33 11.79 6.70
N LEU A 5 27.58 13.09 6.56
CA LEU A 5 28.77 13.67 5.92
C LEU A 5 29.80 14.13 6.97
N GLY A 6 29.45 14.09 8.26
CA GLY A 6 30.32 14.44 9.38
C GLY A 6 30.24 15.90 9.82
N ASP A 7 29.32 16.66 9.22
CA ASP A 7 29.07 18.07 9.49
C ASP A 7 28.20 18.25 10.73
N ASP A 8 28.41 19.36 11.46
CA ASP A 8 27.62 19.67 12.64
C ASP A 8 26.19 20.08 12.26
N VAL A 9 25.22 19.34 12.75
CA VAL A 9 23.79 19.64 12.63
C VAL A 9 23.37 20.54 13.77
N GLN A 10 22.90 21.73 13.43
CA GLN A 10 22.21 22.63 14.36
C GLN A 10 20.73 22.28 14.42
N GLN A 11 20.18 22.17 15.64
CA GLN A 11 18.74 22.09 15.84
C GLN A 11 18.16 23.49 15.76
N ASN A 12 17.02 23.62 15.07
CA ASN A 12 16.25 24.85 15.03
C ASN A 12 15.25 24.85 16.18
N ASP A 13 15.14 25.97 16.90
CA ASP A 13 14.25 26.11 18.05
C ASP A 13 12.79 26.39 17.63
N GLU A 14 12.53 26.74 16.37
CA GLU A 14 11.19 27.08 15.83
C GLU A 14 10.48 25.91 15.13
N VAL A 15 10.97 24.68 15.29
CA VAL A 15 10.44 23.49 14.57
C VAL A 15 8.96 23.24 14.85
N GLU A 16 8.51 23.46 16.09
CA GLU A 16 7.11 23.24 16.46
C GLU A 16 6.14 24.20 15.76
N ALA A 17 6.54 25.47 15.57
CA ALA A 17 5.72 26.45 14.88
C ALA A 17 5.54 26.09 13.39
N TYR A 18 6.62 25.66 12.73
CA TYR A 18 6.57 25.21 11.34
C TYR A 18 5.73 23.94 11.18
N LEU A 19 5.84 22.99 12.12
CA LEU A 19 4.99 21.79 12.12
C LEU A 19 3.51 22.14 12.27
N ALA A 20 3.17 23.09 13.15
CA ALA A 20 1.77 23.52 13.33
C ALA A 20 1.16 24.12 12.06
N GLU A 21 1.94 24.88 11.28
CA GLU A 21 1.51 25.42 9.98
C GLU A 21 1.24 24.29 8.97
N MET A 22 2.19 23.35 8.83
CA MET A 22 2.02 22.17 7.98
C MET A 22 0.80 21.32 8.37
N ASP A 23 0.55 21.20 9.67
CA ASP A 23 -0.59 20.45 10.19
C ASP A 23 -1.92 21.11 9.85
N ALA A 24 -2.00 22.45 9.94
CA ALA A 24 -3.18 23.22 9.58
C ALA A 24 -3.54 23.06 8.10
N ASP A 25 -2.54 23.14 7.21
CA ASP A 25 -2.72 23.02 5.77
C ASP A 25 -3.23 21.64 5.34
N THR A 26 -2.85 20.59 6.07
CA THR A 26 -3.17 19.20 5.71
C THR A 26 -4.39 18.64 6.43
N LEU A 27 -4.88 19.30 7.49
CA LEU A 27 -5.94 18.78 8.36
C LEU A 27 -7.19 18.34 7.60
N SER A 28 -7.70 19.18 6.68
CA SER A 28 -8.91 18.87 5.92
C SER A 28 -8.73 17.63 5.02
N ALA A 29 -7.57 17.48 4.39
CA ALA A 29 -7.27 16.32 3.56
C ALA A 29 -7.13 15.05 4.42
N ARG A 30 -6.42 15.12 5.56
CA ARG A 30 -6.27 14.01 6.50
C ARG A 30 -7.61 13.56 7.08
N ALA A 31 -8.49 14.50 7.43
CA ALA A 31 -9.83 14.21 7.95
C ALA A 31 -10.69 13.46 6.91
N ARG A 32 -10.65 13.87 5.63
CA ARG A 32 -11.34 13.13 4.55
C ARG A 32 -10.78 11.71 4.38
N ASN A 33 -9.45 11.58 4.41
CA ASN A 33 -8.80 10.27 4.28
C ASN A 33 -9.13 9.36 5.46
N LEU A 34 -9.11 9.89 6.70
CA LEU A 34 -9.48 9.15 7.90
C LEU A 34 -10.95 8.72 7.86
N SER A 35 -11.86 9.59 7.43
CA SER A 35 -13.28 9.23 7.27
C SER A 35 -13.45 8.06 6.30
N TYR A 36 -12.70 8.04 5.19
CA TYR A 36 -12.69 6.89 4.29
C TYR A 36 -12.15 5.63 4.97
N VAL A 37 -11.01 5.72 5.66
CA VAL A 37 -10.44 4.59 6.42
C VAL A 37 -11.48 4.00 7.36
N MET A 38 -12.13 4.83 8.18
CA MET A 38 -13.15 4.40 9.13
C MET A 38 -14.35 3.71 8.46
N SER A 39 -14.65 4.05 7.21
CA SER A 39 -15.75 3.43 6.45
C SER A 39 -15.44 2.05 5.89
N ILE A 40 -14.16 1.69 5.74
CA ILE A 40 -13.72 0.42 5.14
C ILE A 40 -12.90 -0.46 6.08
N ALA A 41 -12.39 0.10 7.18
CA ALA A 41 -11.59 -0.61 8.15
C ALA A 41 -12.46 -1.69 8.82
N PRO A 42 -11.98 -2.94 8.86
CA PRO A 42 -12.73 -4.01 9.48
C PRO A 42 -12.75 -3.84 11.00
N ASP A 43 -13.90 -4.11 11.61
CA ASP A 43 -14.03 -4.22 13.06
C ASP A 43 -13.55 -5.61 13.52
N ALA A 44 -12.23 -5.81 13.48
CA ALA A 44 -11.61 -7.09 13.80
C ALA A 44 -10.23 -6.91 14.43
N GLY A 45 -9.93 -7.75 15.42
CA GLY A 45 -8.57 -7.94 15.91
C GLY A 45 -7.82 -8.91 15.03
N PHE A 46 -6.57 -8.58 14.67
CA PHE A 46 -5.74 -9.44 13.83
C PHE A 46 -4.58 -10.02 14.62
N ALA A 47 -4.50 -11.35 14.70
CA ALA A 47 -3.28 -12.03 15.10
C ALA A 47 -2.36 -12.13 13.88
N MET A 48 -1.19 -11.49 13.93
CA MET A 48 -0.21 -11.53 12.86
C MET A 48 1.22 -11.29 13.39
N PRO A 49 2.27 -11.67 12.64
CA PRO A 49 3.65 -11.32 12.99
C PRO A 49 3.86 -9.81 13.12
N HIS A 50 4.81 -9.39 13.95
CA HIS A 50 5.01 -7.98 14.28
C HIS A 50 5.32 -7.10 13.07
N GLU A 51 6.17 -7.58 12.16
CA GLU A 51 6.51 -6.88 10.92
C GLU A 51 5.27 -6.71 10.02
N SER A 52 4.39 -7.72 10.00
CA SER A 52 3.11 -7.63 9.26
C SER A 52 2.17 -6.61 9.88
N PHE A 53 2.16 -6.52 11.22
CA PHE A 53 1.38 -5.52 11.94
C PHE A 53 1.87 -4.11 11.63
N LEU A 54 3.18 -3.86 11.65
CA LEU A 54 3.76 -2.56 11.34
C LEU A 54 3.41 -2.10 9.92
N VAL A 55 3.61 -2.95 8.90
CA VAL A 55 3.24 -2.57 7.52
C VAL A 55 1.75 -2.33 7.36
N PHE A 56 0.90 -3.05 8.10
CA PHE A 56 -0.56 -2.85 8.09
C PHE A 56 -0.95 -1.50 8.69
N THR A 57 -0.41 -1.15 9.86
CA THR A 57 -0.72 0.12 10.53
C THR A 57 -0.10 1.31 9.80
N GLU A 58 1.13 1.18 9.31
CA GLU A 58 1.79 2.26 8.58
C GLU A 58 1.14 2.49 7.21
N ALA A 59 0.59 1.47 6.55
CA ALA A 59 -0.18 1.67 5.32
C ALA A 59 -1.38 2.61 5.53
N ARG A 60 -2.11 2.40 6.64
CA ARG A 60 -3.20 3.26 7.08
C ARG A 60 -2.69 4.67 7.38
N ASP A 61 -1.66 4.80 8.19
CA ASP A 61 -1.16 6.11 8.65
C ASP A 61 -0.57 6.92 7.50
N ALA A 62 0.11 6.26 6.56
CA ALA A 62 0.54 6.83 5.30
C ALA A 62 -0.65 7.35 4.48
N PHE A 63 -1.74 6.58 4.38
CA PHE A 63 -2.92 7.02 3.63
C PHE A 63 -3.59 8.24 4.27
N VAL A 64 -3.79 8.21 5.60
CA VAL A 64 -4.33 9.34 6.35
C VAL A 64 -3.47 10.57 6.11
N SER A 65 -2.15 10.44 6.17
CA SER A 65 -1.18 11.52 5.97
C SER A 65 -0.98 11.97 4.52
N GLY A 66 -1.67 11.36 3.55
CA GLY A 66 -1.55 11.72 2.13
C GLY A 66 -0.30 11.16 1.44
N LEU A 67 0.43 10.25 2.08
CA LEU A 67 1.64 9.60 1.56
C LEU A 67 1.27 8.39 0.68
N TYR A 68 0.56 8.66 -0.43
CA TYR A 68 -0.08 7.62 -1.23
C TYR A 68 0.86 6.60 -1.87
N VAL A 69 2.10 6.98 -2.23
CA VAL A 69 3.08 6.00 -2.71
C VAL A 69 3.44 5.02 -1.59
N ALA A 70 3.67 5.51 -0.37
CA ALA A 70 3.94 4.66 0.78
C ALA A 70 2.75 3.74 1.09
N THR A 71 1.51 4.24 1.01
CA THR A 71 0.30 3.39 1.12
C THR A 71 0.32 2.22 0.14
N LEU A 72 0.64 2.45 -1.14
CA LEU A 72 0.70 1.39 -2.15
C LEU A 72 1.77 0.35 -1.81
N MET A 73 2.95 0.81 -1.36
CA MET A 73 4.05 -0.08 -1.02
C MET A 73 3.71 -0.97 0.18
N LEU A 74 3.21 -0.35 1.25
CA LEU A 74 2.93 -1.01 2.51
C LEU A 74 1.70 -1.93 2.41
N ALA A 75 0.65 -1.49 1.71
CA ALA A 75 -0.52 -2.33 1.44
C ALA A 75 -0.13 -3.59 0.65
N GLN A 76 0.71 -3.45 -0.37
CA GLN A 76 1.18 -4.62 -1.13
C GLN A 76 2.07 -5.53 -0.28
N ALA A 77 2.97 -4.98 0.54
CA ALA A 77 3.82 -5.77 1.42
C ALA A 77 2.98 -6.59 2.42
N PHE A 78 1.98 -5.97 3.04
CA PHE A 78 1.03 -6.68 3.91
C PHE A 78 0.29 -7.79 3.18
N ILE A 79 -0.27 -7.49 1.99
CA ILE A 79 -0.97 -8.49 1.17
C ILE A 79 -0.05 -9.66 0.84
N GLU A 80 1.21 -9.38 0.46
CA GLU A 80 2.20 -10.41 0.20
C GLU A 80 2.44 -11.28 1.43
N HIS A 81 2.69 -10.71 2.61
CA HIS A 81 2.84 -11.48 3.86
C HIS A 81 1.63 -12.38 4.13
N ARG A 82 0.41 -11.84 3.98
CA ARG A 82 -0.81 -12.61 4.24
C ARG A 82 -0.98 -13.77 3.27
N LEU A 83 -0.68 -13.54 1.99
CA LEU A 83 -0.76 -14.58 0.96
C LEU A 83 0.38 -15.61 1.09
N GLN A 84 1.56 -15.22 1.57
CA GLN A 84 2.65 -16.16 1.87
C GLN A 84 2.25 -17.13 2.98
N ILE A 85 1.66 -16.62 4.08
CA ILE A 85 1.11 -17.45 5.16
C ILE A 85 0.06 -18.42 4.61
N LEU A 86 -0.88 -17.93 3.80
CA LEU A 86 -1.89 -18.77 3.16
C LEU A 86 -1.25 -19.87 2.30
N MET A 87 -0.22 -19.55 1.52
CA MET A 87 0.47 -20.54 0.70
C MET A 87 1.16 -21.62 1.55
N ASP A 88 1.77 -21.24 2.68
CA ASP A 88 2.33 -22.20 3.63
C ASP A 88 1.25 -23.09 4.25
N GLU A 89 0.09 -22.53 4.63
CA GLU A 89 -1.07 -23.30 5.14
C GLU A 89 -1.63 -24.29 4.10
N LEU A 90 -1.51 -23.99 2.81
CA LEU A 90 -1.90 -24.87 1.71
C LEU A 90 -0.83 -25.91 1.33
N GLY A 91 0.32 -25.92 2.00
CA GLY A 91 1.44 -26.82 1.70
C GLY A 91 2.29 -26.38 0.49
N GLU A 92 2.10 -25.16 -0.01
CA GLU A 92 2.77 -24.61 -1.18
C GLU A 92 4.05 -23.82 -0.82
N HIS A 93 4.86 -24.38 0.08
CA HIS A 93 6.03 -23.73 0.69
C HIS A 93 7.04 -23.17 -0.33
N SER A 94 7.21 -23.86 -1.46
CA SER A 94 8.12 -23.41 -2.52
C SER A 94 7.63 -22.15 -3.25
N VAL A 95 6.32 -21.93 -3.28
CA VAL A 95 5.70 -20.75 -3.89
C VAL A 95 5.56 -19.63 -2.86
N ALA A 96 5.33 -19.94 -1.58
CA ALA A 96 5.32 -18.96 -0.48
C ALA A 96 6.63 -18.15 -0.42
N LYS A 97 7.78 -18.74 -0.76
CA LYS A 97 9.08 -18.05 -0.78
C LYS A 97 9.33 -17.21 -2.04
N LYS A 98 8.39 -17.17 -2.98
CA LYS A 98 8.51 -16.37 -4.21
C LYS A 98 7.77 -15.04 -4.04
N GLY A 99 8.00 -14.13 -4.98
CA GLY A 99 7.31 -12.85 -4.99
C GLY A 99 5.81 -12.99 -5.32
N ILE A 100 5.04 -11.97 -4.94
CA ILE A 100 3.59 -11.86 -5.09
C ILE A 100 3.05 -12.29 -6.47
N SER A 101 3.78 -12.05 -7.57
CA SER A 101 3.36 -12.48 -8.92
C SER A 101 3.24 -14.01 -9.05
N ALA A 102 4.17 -14.76 -8.46
CA ALA A 102 4.13 -16.21 -8.47
C ALA A 102 3.00 -16.75 -7.57
N ILE A 103 2.82 -16.10 -6.41
CA ILE A 103 1.77 -16.44 -5.45
C ILE A 103 0.38 -16.26 -6.09
N LEU A 104 0.11 -15.10 -6.72
CA LEU A 104 -1.16 -14.82 -7.38
C LEU A 104 -1.47 -15.82 -8.50
N LYS A 105 -0.48 -16.15 -9.34
CA LYS A 105 -0.65 -17.16 -10.39
C LYS A 105 -1.04 -18.52 -9.83
N ARG A 106 -0.42 -18.94 -8.71
CA ARG A 106 -0.74 -20.22 -8.08
C ARG A 106 -2.10 -20.19 -7.39
N LEU A 107 -2.43 -19.12 -6.69
CA LEU A 107 -3.74 -18.96 -6.03
C LEU A 107 -4.90 -18.91 -7.02
N LEU A 108 -4.73 -18.33 -8.21
CA LEU A 108 -5.78 -18.38 -9.24
C LEU A 108 -6.11 -19.81 -9.69
N VAL A 109 -5.15 -20.74 -9.61
CA VAL A 109 -5.38 -22.16 -9.89
C VAL A 109 -6.01 -22.87 -8.69
N LEU A 110 -5.53 -22.60 -7.48
CA LEU A 110 -5.97 -23.28 -6.25
C LEU A 110 -7.31 -22.75 -5.70
N ARG A 111 -7.63 -21.50 -5.99
CA ARG A 111 -8.74 -20.71 -5.43
C ARG A 111 -9.41 -19.84 -6.50
N PRO A 112 -9.91 -20.42 -7.60
CA PRO A 112 -10.53 -19.66 -8.68
C PRO A 112 -11.77 -18.88 -8.25
N GLN A 113 -12.45 -19.29 -7.16
CA GLN A 113 -13.58 -18.55 -6.61
C GLN A 113 -13.19 -17.14 -6.10
N HIS A 114 -11.92 -16.96 -5.73
CA HIS A 114 -11.38 -15.68 -5.28
C HIS A 114 -10.72 -14.87 -6.41
N ALA A 115 -10.95 -15.24 -7.68
CA ALA A 115 -10.30 -14.60 -8.83
C ALA A 115 -10.56 -13.08 -8.90
N PHE A 116 -11.72 -12.61 -8.45
CA PHE A 116 -12.01 -11.18 -8.40
C PHE A 116 -10.98 -10.42 -7.56
N ILE A 117 -10.81 -10.79 -6.28
CA ILE A 117 -9.88 -10.09 -5.39
C ILE A 117 -8.42 -10.31 -5.83
N LEU A 118 -8.06 -11.51 -6.28
CA LEU A 118 -6.71 -11.82 -6.75
C LEU A 118 -6.31 -10.97 -7.97
N ASN A 119 -7.23 -10.76 -8.92
CA ASN A 119 -7.00 -9.89 -10.07
C ASN A 119 -6.87 -8.42 -9.67
N ARG A 120 -7.58 -7.95 -8.64
CA ARG A 120 -7.44 -6.59 -8.11
C ARG A 120 -6.07 -6.39 -7.44
N VAL A 121 -5.57 -7.39 -6.72
CA VAL A 121 -4.19 -7.39 -6.19
C VAL A 121 -3.16 -7.34 -7.32
N ASP A 122 -3.36 -8.08 -8.41
CA ASP A 122 -2.43 -8.03 -9.56
C ASP A 122 -2.44 -6.66 -10.27
N GLN A 123 -3.61 -6.03 -10.41
CA GLN A 123 -3.73 -4.66 -10.95
C GLN A 123 -3.00 -3.65 -10.07
N MET A 124 -3.17 -3.72 -8.75
CA MET A 124 -2.43 -2.91 -7.80
C MET A 124 -0.93 -3.10 -7.98
N ARG A 125 -0.46 -4.35 -8.10
CA ARG A 125 0.95 -4.68 -8.35
C ARG A 125 1.47 -4.06 -9.64
N ALA A 126 0.71 -4.14 -10.73
CA ALA A 126 1.08 -3.53 -11.99
C ALA A 126 1.24 -2.01 -11.88
N PHE A 127 0.32 -1.34 -11.19
CA PHE A 127 0.38 0.12 -10.95
C PHE A 127 1.53 0.53 -10.01
N ARG A 128 1.83 -0.30 -9.00
CA ARG A 128 2.92 -0.09 -8.05
C ARG A 128 4.29 -0.17 -8.73
N ASN A 129 4.45 -1.07 -9.71
CA ASN A 129 5.75 -1.42 -10.29
C ASN A 129 6.64 -0.22 -10.68
N PRO A 130 6.15 0.83 -11.37
CA PRO A 130 6.97 1.98 -11.76
C PRO A 130 7.50 2.83 -10.59
N PHE A 131 6.88 2.76 -9.41
CA PHE A 131 7.38 3.44 -8.21
C PHE A 131 8.54 2.68 -7.56
N THR A 132 8.69 1.39 -7.84
CA THR A 132 9.80 0.57 -7.33
C THR A 132 10.89 0.25 -8.33
N HIS A 133 10.54 0.22 -9.61
CA HIS A 133 11.48 -0.09 -10.67
C HIS A 133 11.39 1.02 -11.69
N LEU A 134 12.52 1.67 -11.97
CA LEU A 134 12.60 2.64 -13.05
C LEU A 134 12.09 2.00 -14.34
N LYS A 135 11.14 2.67 -15.00
CA LYS A 135 10.57 2.27 -16.27
C LYS A 135 10.87 3.31 -17.34
N PRO A 136 10.90 2.92 -18.62
CA PRO A 136 10.95 3.90 -19.69
C PRO A 136 9.71 4.78 -19.67
N PHE A 137 9.84 5.98 -20.24
CA PHE A 137 8.81 7.02 -20.21
C PHE A 137 7.47 6.59 -20.81
N ASP A 138 7.48 5.73 -21.82
CA ASP A 138 6.32 5.22 -22.55
C ASP A 138 5.65 4.01 -21.89
N HIS A 139 6.17 3.55 -20.74
CA HIS A 139 5.60 2.40 -20.06
C HIS A 139 4.16 2.71 -19.57
N PRO A 140 3.17 1.85 -19.90
CA PRO A 140 1.73 2.18 -19.80
C PRO A 140 1.23 2.41 -18.37
N TYR A 141 1.93 1.86 -17.37
CA TYR A 141 1.58 2.02 -15.95
C TYR A 141 2.28 3.19 -15.27
N THR A 142 3.16 3.94 -15.96
CA THR A 142 3.74 5.14 -15.35
C THR A 142 2.63 6.17 -15.13
N ILE A 143 2.72 6.88 -14.01
CA ILE A 143 1.69 7.85 -13.62
C ILE A 143 1.50 8.96 -14.66
N GLY A 144 2.58 9.36 -15.34
CA GLY A 144 2.55 10.31 -16.45
C GLY A 144 1.74 9.80 -17.64
N GLN A 145 2.02 8.57 -18.11
CA GLN A 145 1.26 7.97 -19.22
C GLN A 145 -0.21 7.77 -18.86
N LEU A 146 -0.51 7.33 -17.63
CA LEU A 146 -1.88 7.19 -17.17
C LEU A 146 -2.62 8.53 -17.09
N SER A 147 -1.94 9.59 -16.64
CA SER A 147 -2.49 10.94 -16.58
C SER A 147 -2.84 11.45 -17.97
N LEU A 148 -1.91 11.29 -18.93
CA LEU A 148 -2.13 11.67 -20.32
C LEU A 148 -3.30 10.90 -20.96
N ALA A 149 -3.32 9.58 -20.79
CA ALA A 149 -4.35 8.72 -21.36
C ALA A 149 -5.74 8.99 -20.77
N LYS A 150 -5.85 9.23 -19.46
CA LYS A 150 -7.13 9.43 -18.76
C LYS A 150 -7.57 10.88 -18.70
N ARG A 151 -6.71 11.85 -19.03
CA ARG A 151 -6.92 13.29 -18.82
C ARG A 151 -7.30 13.62 -17.37
N VAL A 152 -6.60 12.99 -16.43
CA VAL A 152 -6.81 13.16 -14.98
C VAL A 152 -5.49 13.58 -14.35
N ASP A 153 -5.54 14.49 -13.39
CA ASP A 153 -4.37 14.91 -12.61
C ASP A 153 -3.64 13.68 -12.01
N PRO A 154 -2.30 13.60 -12.11
CA PRO A 154 -1.55 12.45 -11.60
C PRO A 154 -1.78 12.22 -10.09
N ARG A 155 -1.95 13.28 -9.28
CA ARG A 155 -2.22 13.18 -7.85
C ARG A 155 -3.57 12.52 -7.58
N GLU A 156 -4.57 12.82 -8.40
CA GLU A 156 -5.89 12.18 -8.31
C GLU A 156 -5.83 10.70 -8.71
N ILE A 157 -5.06 10.35 -9.75
CA ILE A 157 -4.81 8.94 -10.11
C ILE A 157 -4.14 8.21 -8.94
N LEU A 158 -3.11 8.81 -8.36
CA LEU A 158 -2.37 8.24 -7.25
C LEU A 158 -3.26 8.05 -6.01
N PHE A 159 -4.04 9.07 -5.66
CA PHE A 159 -5.02 9.01 -4.57
C PHE A 159 -6.01 7.86 -4.76
N ARG A 160 -6.64 7.76 -5.95
CA ARG A 160 -7.61 6.70 -6.25
C ARG A 160 -7.01 5.31 -6.11
N ASN A 161 -5.79 5.11 -6.60
CA ASN A 161 -5.11 3.82 -6.49
C ASN A 161 -4.72 3.51 -5.03
N ALA A 162 -4.20 4.47 -4.27
CA ALA A 162 -3.90 4.26 -2.84
C ALA A 162 -5.16 3.94 -2.03
N ARG A 163 -6.26 4.66 -2.31
CA ARG A 163 -7.57 4.43 -1.70
C ARG A 163 -8.10 3.02 -1.97
N GLU A 164 -7.95 2.56 -3.21
CA GLU A 164 -8.31 1.20 -3.63
C GLU A 164 -7.40 0.15 -2.97
N SER A 165 -6.09 0.36 -2.97
CA SER A 165 -5.12 -0.54 -2.34
C SER A 165 -5.39 -0.76 -0.86
N LEU A 166 -5.78 0.29 -0.12
CA LEU A 166 -6.13 0.15 1.29
C LEU A 166 -7.39 -0.71 1.48
N SER A 167 -8.39 -0.55 0.61
CA SER A 167 -9.59 -1.40 0.62
C SER A 167 -9.27 -2.86 0.28
N ILE A 168 -8.41 -3.10 -0.71
CA ILE A 168 -7.92 -4.45 -1.05
C ILE A 168 -7.17 -5.06 0.14
N MET A 169 -6.30 -4.29 0.79
CA MET A 169 -5.54 -4.72 1.97
C MET A 169 -6.45 -5.19 3.10
N TYR A 170 -7.44 -4.37 3.47
CA TYR A 170 -8.43 -4.73 4.49
C TYR A 170 -9.27 -5.94 4.09
N THR A 171 -9.68 -6.03 2.82
CA THR A 171 -10.41 -7.20 2.31
C THR A 171 -9.59 -8.47 2.43
N VAL A 172 -8.32 -8.44 2.01
CA VAL A 172 -7.39 -9.59 2.12
C VAL A 172 -7.13 -9.97 3.57
N ALA A 173 -7.15 -9.00 4.49
CA ALA A 173 -6.96 -9.27 5.92
C ALA A 173 -8.09 -10.13 6.51
N VAL A 174 -9.34 -9.93 6.05
CA VAL A 174 -10.54 -10.56 6.64
C VAL A 174 -11.17 -11.66 5.80
N ILE A 175 -10.84 -11.77 4.52
CA ILE A 175 -11.47 -12.74 3.63
C ILE A 175 -11.20 -14.18 4.08
N GLU A 176 -12.23 -15.01 4.01
CA GLU A 176 -12.13 -16.44 4.28
C GLU A 176 -11.65 -17.20 3.04
N TRP A 177 -10.38 -17.60 3.03
CA TRP A 177 -9.74 -18.31 1.92
C TRP A 177 -10.13 -19.79 1.78
N HIS A 178 -10.85 -20.34 2.76
CA HIS A 178 -11.26 -21.74 2.80
C HIS A 178 -12.70 -21.98 2.30
N ARG A 179 -13.45 -20.90 2.04
CA ARG A 179 -14.75 -20.95 1.35
C ARG A 179 -14.54 -20.75 -0.16
#